data_AF-A0A7S0ZMY1-F1
#
_entry.id   AF-A0A7S0ZMY1-F1
#
_cell.length_a   1.000
_cell.length_b   1.000
_cell.length_c   1.000
_cell.angle_alpha   90.00
_cell.angle_beta   90.00
_cell.angle_gamma   90.00
#
_symmetry.space_group_name_H-M   'P 1'
#
loop_
_entity.id
_entity.type
_entity.pdbx_description
1 polymer ?
#
loop_
_entity_poly.entity_id
_entity_poly.type
_entity_poly.pdbx_seq_one_letter_code
_entity_poly.pdbx_strand_id
1 'polypeptide(L)'
;TSWIEFGTSVVSGDEDGLAHPAATPTDVISITAGPTAVASATKTVNAALGDLHAERLRRQAEAAAKAETERRQQIAATKMELNRAKKQQKGSTTIASSEDDFDALLEDFAAKDSVCAFGVCNEKINTLMDMIAKCRHCQSRYCLKHVQAECHGCGDAASRDEKNKFREHCDKQLNSRGNGLASKGVAKPVAEQKLHEKLKDQKAARTAKKKPK
;
A
#
# COMPACT_ATOMS: atom_id res chain seq x y z
N THR A 1 23.95 -42.17 -23.57
CA THR A 1 23.04 -41.90 -24.70
C THR A 1 21.78 -41.30 -24.10
N SER A 2 21.33 -40.08 -24.34
CA SER A 2 21.64 -39.05 -25.32
C SER A 2 21.28 -37.72 -24.65
N TRP A 3 22.21 -36.78 -24.61
CA TRP A 3 21.89 -35.38 -24.34
C TRP A 3 21.39 -34.79 -25.67
N ILE A 4 20.26 -34.10 -25.66
CA ILE A 4 19.79 -33.36 -26.85
C ILE A 4 20.09 -31.90 -26.62
N GLU A 5 20.81 -31.37 -27.60
CA GLU A 5 21.41 -30.05 -27.67
C GLU A 5 20.72 -29.23 -28.77
N PHE A 6 20.68 -27.91 -28.56
CA PHE A 6 20.51 -26.80 -29.50
C PHE A 6 19.16 -26.48 -30.18
N GLY A 7 18.84 -25.18 -30.11
CA GLY A 7 17.85 -24.52 -30.95
C GLY A 7 17.61 -23.04 -30.62
N THR A 8 18.65 -22.23 -30.34
CA THR A 8 18.51 -20.77 -30.25
C THR A 8 18.51 -20.17 -31.66
N SER A 9 17.32 -19.81 -32.17
CA SER A 9 17.20 -19.03 -33.39
C SER A 9 17.37 -17.54 -33.05
N VAL A 10 18.49 -16.97 -33.49
CA VAL A 10 18.71 -15.53 -33.54
C VAL A 10 17.93 -14.98 -34.74
N VAL A 11 17.09 -13.97 -34.53
CA VAL A 11 16.53 -13.17 -35.63
C VAL A 11 17.21 -11.81 -35.59
N SER A 12 17.94 -11.55 -36.67
CA SER A 12 18.56 -10.28 -37.02
C SER A 12 17.51 -9.21 -37.23
N GLY A 13 17.90 -7.96 -36.97
CA GLY A 13 16.98 -6.84 -36.82
C GLY A 13 16.46 -6.21 -38.11
N ASP A 14 15.60 -5.24 -37.88
CA ASP A 14 15.34 -4.13 -38.77
C ASP A 14 15.31 -2.86 -37.94
N GLU A 15 15.95 -1.86 -38.51
CA GLU A 15 16.42 -0.61 -37.94
C GLU A 15 15.60 0.52 -38.55
N ASP A 16 14.51 0.90 -37.88
CA ASP A 16 13.71 2.06 -38.28
C ASP A 16 13.87 3.18 -37.24
N GLY A 17 14.78 4.10 -37.58
CA GLY A 17 14.99 5.34 -36.88
C GLY A 17 13.78 6.27 -37.01
N LEU A 18 13.24 6.70 -35.87
CA LEU A 18 12.39 7.87 -35.79
C LEU A 18 13.02 8.89 -34.83
N ALA A 19 13.25 10.07 -35.40
CA ALA A 19 14.02 11.17 -34.87
C ALA A 19 13.54 11.68 -33.49
N HIS A 20 14.52 11.90 -32.61
CA HIS A 20 14.38 12.75 -31.44
C HIS A 20 14.36 14.23 -31.89
N PRO A 21 13.35 15.04 -31.54
CA PRO A 21 13.47 16.49 -31.66
C PRO A 21 14.30 17.05 -30.50
N ALA A 22 15.23 17.92 -30.89
CA ALA A 22 16.27 18.55 -30.10
C ALA A 22 15.76 19.34 -28.89
N ALA A 23 16.59 19.33 -27.84
CA ALA A 23 16.50 20.21 -26.69
C ALA A 23 16.69 21.68 -27.08
N THR A 24 15.83 22.56 -26.58
CA THR A 24 16.05 24.02 -26.54
C THR A 24 16.40 24.44 -25.12
N PRO A 25 17.50 25.18 -24.89
CA PRO A 25 17.89 25.67 -23.57
C PRO A 25 17.59 27.16 -23.43
N THR A 26 16.65 27.54 -22.57
CA THR A 26 16.60 28.88 -21.95
C THR A 26 15.52 28.89 -20.88
N ASP A 27 15.93 28.97 -19.61
CA ASP A 27 15.44 30.02 -18.70
C ASP A 27 16.28 29.99 -17.42
N VAL A 28 17.24 30.92 -17.40
CA VAL A 28 18.06 31.25 -16.25
C VAL A 28 17.22 32.09 -15.29
N ILE A 29 16.73 31.49 -14.22
CA ILE A 29 16.15 32.26 -13.11
C ILE A 29 17.32 32.77 -12.24
N SER A 30 17.86 33.92 -12.62
CA SER A 30 18.61 34.79 -11.72
C SER A 30 17.63 35.51 -10.81
N ILE A 31 17.58 35.12 -9.54
CA ILE A 31 17.06 36.00 -8.49
C ILE A 31 18.22 36.40 -7.58
N THR A 32 18.53 37.68 -7.71
CA THR A 32 19.54 38.48 -7.03
C THR A 32 19.41 38.42 -5.51
N ALA A 33 20.55 38.31 -4.83
CA ALA A 33 20.66 38.47 -3.39
C ALA A 33 20.71 39.95 -2.98
N GLY A 34 19.94 40.29 -1.94
CA GLY A 34 20.20 41.39 -1.00
C GLY A 34 19.03 42.39 -0.80
N PRO A 35 18.92 43.11 0.35
CA PRO A 35 19.75 43.08 1.55
C PRO A 35 18.98 42.75 2.86
N THR A 36 19.76 42.78 3.93
CA THR A 36 19.61 42.28 5.30
C THR A 36 18.52 42.86 6.21
N ALA A 37 18.15 42.00 7.18
CA ALA A 37 17.81 42.27 8.59
C ALA A 37 16.34 42.48 8.98
N VAL A 38 15.73 41.39 9.47
CA VAL A 38 15.03 41.43 10.76
C VAL A 38 15.52 40.28 11.64
N ALA A 39 15.87 40.64 12.87
CA ALA A 39 16.52 39.80 13.86
C ALA A 39 15.84 38.43 14.04
N SER A 40 16.59 37.35 13.86
CA SER A 40 16.16 36.03 14.29
C SER A 40 17.24 35.45 15.19
N ALA A 41 16.93 35.41 16.48
CA ALA A 41 17.77 34.84 17.52
C ALA A 41 18.36 33.51 17.02
N THR A 42 19.68 33.36 17.13
CA THR A 42 20.38 32.11 16.78
C THR A 42 19.97 31.03 17.78
N LYS A 43 18.78 30.45 17.59
CA LYS A 43 18.39 29.21 18.25
C LYS A 43 19.41 28.17 17.84
N THR A 44 20.01 27.51 18.81
CA THR A 44 20.86 26.34 18.56
C THR A 44 20.09 25.34 17.70
N VAL A 45 20.78 24.60 16.83
CA VAL A 45 20.16 23.64 15.88
C VAL A 45 19.18 22.69 16.60
N ASN A 46 19.49 22.31 17.85
CA ASN A 46 18.63 21.46 18.68
C ASN A 46 17.33 22.15 19.14
N ALA A 47 17.37 23.46 19.43
CA ALA A 47 16.17 24.23 19.77
C ALA A 47 15.26 24.41 18.53
N ALA A 48 15.85 24.70 17.37
CA ALA A 48 15.11 24.76 16.11
C ALA A 48 14.47 23.40 15.72
N LEU A 49 15.14 22.28 16.02
CA LEU A 49 14.60 20.94 15.81
C LEU A 49 13.39 20.64 16.71
N GLY A 50 13.41 21.12 17.96
CA GLY A 50 12.28 21.01 18.90
C GLY A 50 11.05 21.77 18.40
N ASP A 51 11.24 22.98 17.88
CA ASP A 51 10.17 23.78 17.29
C ASP A 51 9.56 23.10 16.05
N LEU A 52 10.39 22.53 15.17
CA LEU A 52 9.94 21.77 14.00
C LEU A 52 9.15 20.51 14.37
N HIS A 53 9.54 19.82 15.45
CA HIS A 53 8.81 18.66 15.97
C HIS A 53 7.44 19.06 16.52
N ALA A 54 7.37 20.14 17.30
CA ALA A 54 6.11 20.67 17.81
C ALA A 54 5.17 21.08 16.66
N GLU A 55 5.71 21.72 15.63
CA GLU A 55 4.96 22.09 14.43
C GLU A 55 4.43 20.87 13.67
N ARG A 56 5.23 19.81 13.53
CA ARG A 56 4.80 18.55 12.90
C ARG A 56 3.68 17.89 13.69
N LEU A 57 3.78 17.84 15.02
CA LEU A 57 2.74 17.27 15.89
C LEU A 57 1.44 18.05 15.79
N ARG A 58 1.53 19.39 15.74
CA ARG A 58 0.36 20.26 15.58
C ARG A 58 -0.35 19.99 14.25
N ARG A 59 0.39 19.94 13.13
CA ARG A 59 -0.18 19.59 11.82
C ARG A 59 -0.80 18.21 11.79
N GLN A 60 -0.18 17.23 12.44
CA GLN A 60 -0.74 15.87 12.54
C GLN A 60 -2.03 15.84 13.37
N ALA A 61 -2.08 16.57 14.49
CA ALA A 61 -3.27 16.66 15.33
C ALA A 61 -4.42 17.36 14.60
N GLU A 62 -4.14 18.46 13.89
CA GLU A 62 -5.13 19.18 13.09
C GLU A 62 -5.64 18.33 11.92
N ALA A 63 -4.76 17.62 11.22
CA ALA A 63 -5.15 16.71 10.14
C ALA A 63 -5.99 15.53 10.67
N ALA A 64 -5.64 14.97 11.84
CA ALA A 64 -6.41 13.90 12.47
C ALA A 64 -7.78 14.40 12.94
N ALA A 65 -7.87 15.60 13.52
CA ALA A 65 -9.14 16.21 13.92
C ALA A 65 -10.03 16.47 12.70
N LYS A 66 -9.46 16.99 11.60
CA LYS A 66 -10.19 17.22 10.36
C LYS A 66 -10.71 15.91 9.76
N ALA A 67 -9.86 14.88 9.67
CA ALA A 67 -10.26 13.57 9.17
C ALA A 67 -11.38 12.92 10.01
N GLU A 68 -11.36 13.09 11.34
CA GLU A 68 -12.42 12.61 12.22
C GLU A 68 -13.75 13.36 12.00
N THR A 69 -13.69 14.69 11.79
CA THR A 69 -14.90 15.46 11.46
C THR A 69 -15.49 15.08 10.10
N GLU A 70 -14.65 14.92 9.07
CA GLU A 70 -15.06 14.50 7.73
C GLU A 70 -15.66 13.08 7.77
N ARG A 71 -15.04 12.15 8.51
CA ARG A 71 -15.58 10.80 8.71
C ARG A 71 -16.93 10.80 9.42
N ARG A 72 -17.13 11.64 10.44
CA ARG A 72 -18.44 11.78 11.13
C ARG A 72 -19.51 12.31 10.20
N GLN A 73 -19.18 13.29 9.36
CA GLN A 73 -20.11 13.83 8.36
C GLN A 73 -20.48 12.78 7.29
N GLN A 74 -19.52 12.00 6.80
CA GLN A 74 -19.77 10.91 5.85
C GLN A 74 -20.66 9.81 6.46
N ILE A 75 -20.41 9.42 7.71
CA ILE A 75 -21.27 8.44 8.42
C ILE A 75 -22.69 9.00 8.61
N ALA A 76 -22.84 10.29 8.93
CA ALA A 76 -24.15 10.91 9.06
C ALA A 76 -24.90 10.95 7.71
N ALA A 77 -24.22 11.35 6.64
CA ALA A 77 -24.78 11.42 5.29
C ALA A 77 -25.25 10.05 4.78
N THR A 78 -24.38 9.04 4.89
CA THR A 78 -24.68 7.65 4.50
C THR A 78 -25.86 7.07 5.30
N LYS A 79 -25.95 7.39 6.60
CA LYS A 79 -27.10 6.98 7.44
C LYS A 79 -28.41 7.66 7.02
N MET A 80 -28.37 8.94 6.65
CA MET A 80 -29.54 9.66 6.14
C MET A 80 -30.02 9.08 4.80
N GLU A 81 -29.08 8.77 3.90
CA GLU A 81 -29.38 8.16 2.60
C GLU A 81 -29.96 6.75 2.74
N LEU A 82 -29.41 5.93 3.64
CA LEU A 82 -29.96 4.60 3.94
C LEU A 82 -31.38 4.69 4.51
N ASN A 83 -31.67 5.66 5.39
CA ASN A 83 -33.01 5.86 5.93
C ASN A 83 -34.00 6.35 4.86
N ARG A 84 -33.54 7.18 3.91
CA ARG A 84 -34.35 7.61 2.75
C ARG A 84 -34.67 6.45 1.82
N ALA A 85 -33.69 5.60 1.51
CA ALA A 85 -33.88 4.39 0.70
C ALA A 85 -34.85 3.40 1.38
N LYS A 86 -34.71 3.17 2.69
CA LYS A 86 -35.63 2.33 3.48
C LYS A 86 -37.07 2.85 3.50
N LYS A 87 -37.26 4.18 3.49
CA LYS A 87 -38.61 4.78 3.43
C LYS A 87 -39.27 4.61 2.06
N GLN A 88 -38.48 4.59 0.98
CA GLN A 88 -38.98 4.35 -0.39
C GLN A 88 -39.27 2.87 -0.64
N GLN A 89 -38.53 1.95 -0.01
CA GLN A 89 -38.73 0.50 -0.16
C GLN A 89 -39.94 -0.05 0.62
N LYS A 90 -40.51 0.71 1.58
CA LYS A 90 -41.69 0.31 2.35
C LYS A 90 -43.01 0.34 1.55
N GLY A 91 -42.98 0.74 0.27
CA GLY A 91 -44.16 0.87 -0.58
C GLY A 91 -44.30 -0.13 -1.73
N SER A 92 -43.31 -0.98 -1.99
CA SER A 92 -43.35 -1.85 -3.18
C SER A 92 -42.42 -3.06 -3.04
N THR A 93 -42.83 -4.09 -2.29
CA THR A 93 -42.48 -5.47 -2.66
C THR A 93 -43.39 -6.47 -1.94
N THR A 94 -44.49 -6.83 -2.58
CA THR A 94 -45.03 -8.18 -2.42
C THR A 94 -44.16 -9.06 -3.31
N ILE A 95 -43.11 -9.67 -2.76
CA ILE A 95 -42.41 -10.75 -3.44
C ILE A 95 -43.31 -11.97 -3.28
N ALA A 96 -44.12 -12.26 -4.29
CA ALA A 96 -44.66 -13.59 -4.45
C ALA A 96 -43.47 -14.47 -4.85
N SER A 97 -42.95 -15.22 -3.90
CA SER A 97 -41.86 -16.17 -4.12
C SER A 97 -42.40 -17.35 -4.94
N SER A 98 -42.27 -17.28 -6.26
CA SER A 98 -42.23 -18.47 -7.11
C SER A 98 -40.89 -19.17 -6.90
N GLU A 99 -40.88 -20.48 -6.78
CA GLU A 99 -39.64 -21.26 -6.60
C GLU A 99 -38.73 -21.15 -7.85
N ASP A 100 -39.33 -20.94 -9.03
CA ASP A 100 -38.64 -20.72 -10.31
C ASP A 100 -37.77 -19.45 -10.34
N ASP A 101 -38.11 -18.40 -9.58
CA ASP A 101 -37.33 -17.16 -9.58
C ASP A 101 -36.00 -17.32 -8.83
N PHE A 102 -35.93 -18.24 -7.85
CA PHE A 102 -34.68 -18.51 -7.13
C PHE A 102 -33.70 -19.31 -7.99
N ASP A 103 -34.20 -20.33 -8.70
CA ASP A 103 -33.38 -21.12 -9.61
C ASP A 103 -32.88 -20.26 -10.78
N ALA A 104 -33.72 -19.37 -11.33
CA ALA A 104 -33.29 -18.40 -12.34
C ALA A 104 -32.15 -17.50 -11.83
N LEU A 105 -32.20 -17.03 -10.58
CA LEU A 105 -31.11 -16.23 -9.98
C LEU A 105 -29.82 -17.04 -9.78
N LEU A 106 -29.93 -18.31 -9.40
CA LEU A 106 -28.80 -19.23 -9.27
C LEU A 106 -28.13 -19.49 -10.62
N GLU A 107 -28.92 -19.74 -11.66
CA GLU A 107 -28.43 -19.90 -13.03
C GLU A 107 -27.76 -18.63 -13.55
N ASP A 108 -28.34 -17.47 -13.28
CA ASP A 108 -27.77 -16.16 -13.62
C ASP A 108 -26.39 -15.95 -12.98
N PHE A 109 -26.23 -16.38 -11.73
CA PHE A 109 -24.98 -16.29 -11.00
C PHE A 109 -23.95 -17.28 -11.55
N ALA A 110 -24.37 -18.53 -11.82
CA ALA A 110 -23.53 -19.55 -12.43
C ALA A 110 -23.06 -19.15 -13.84
N ALA A 111 -23.94 -18.50 -14.63
CA ALA A 111 -23.62 -18.00 -15.95
C ALA A 111 -22.59 -16.87 -15.88
N LYS A 112 -22.73 -15.92 -14.93
CA LYS A 112 -21.75 -14.85 -14.71
C LYS A 112 -20.38 -15.40 -14.30
N ASP A 113 -20.35 -16.47 -13.51
CA ASP A 113 -19.12 -17.15 -13.08
C ASP A 113 -18.47 -18.04 -14.17
N SER A 114 -19.13 -18.22 -15.32
CA SER A 114 -18.61 -18.99 -16.47
C SER A 114 -17.81 -18.14 -17.46
N VAL A 115 -17.76 -16.82 -17.28
CA VAL A 115 -17.12 -15.86 -18.18
C VAL A 115 -16.01 -15.09 -17.47
N CYS A 116 -15.06 -14.57 -18.23
CA CYS A 116 -13.98 -13.73 -17.69
C CYS A 116 -14.54 -12.47 -17.00
N ALA A 117 -14.19 -12.27 -15.73
CA ALA A 117 -14.59 -11.08 -14.95
C ALA A 117 -13.85 -9.78 -15.35
N PHE A 118 -13.08 -9.82 -16.44
CA PHE A 118 -12.39 -8.63 -16.95
C PHE A 118 -13.36 -7.88 -17.86
N GLY A 119 -13.64 -6.61 -17.56
CA GLY A 119 -14.78 -5.87 -18.13
C GLY A 119 -14.85 -5.76 -19.66
N VAL A 120 -13.76 -6.00 -20.38
CA VAL A 120 -13.70 -6.00 -21.85
C VAL A 120 -13.60 -7.41 -22.47
N CYS A 121 -13.52 -8.46 -21.66
CA CYS A 121 -13.31 -9.83 -22.12
C CYS A 121 -14.56 -10.69 -21.90
N ASN A 122 -15.07 -11.31 -22.97
CA ASN A 122 -16.20 -12.22 -22.93
C ASN A 122 -15.79 -13.69 -23.18
N GLU A 123 -14.52 -14.03 -22.90
CA GLU A 123 -14.01 -15.38 -23.12
C GLU A 123 -14.56 -16.33 -22.05
N LYS A 124 -15.18 -17.43 -22.49
CA LYS A 124 -15.73 -18.47 -21.60
C LYS A 124 -14.59 -19.18 -20.89
N ILE A 125 -14.68 -19.28 -19.57
CA ILE A 125 -13.70 -19.97 -18.75
C ILE A 125 -14.11 -21.44 -18.70
N ASN A 126 -13.37 -22.27 -19.41
CA ASN A 126 -13.59 -23.72 -19.36
C ASN A 126 -13.06 -24.26 -18.02
N THR A 127 -13.85 -25.10 -17.34
CA THR A 127 -13.66 -25.58 -15.94
C THR A 127 -12.39 -26.38 -15.68
N LEU A 128 -11.56 -26.63 -16.70
CA LEU A 128 -10.44 -27.56 -16.61
C LEU A 128 -9.24 -27.06 -15.79
N MET A 129 -9.23 -25.79 -15.32
CA MET A 129 -8.29 -25.32 -14.30
C MET A 129 -8.90 -24.24 -13.39
N ASP A 130 -9.93 -24.61 -12.61
CA ASP A 130 -10.55 -23.74 -11.59
C ASP A 130 -9.55 -23.08 -10.62
N MET A 131 -8.43 -23.75 -10.34
CA MET A 131 -7.37 -23.21 -9.46
C MET A 131 -6.52 -22.12 -10.12
N ILE A 132 -6.37 -22.15 -11.44
CA ILE A 132 -5.59 -21.13 -12.15
C ILE A 132 -6.49 -19.94 -12.43
N ALA A 133 -7.74 -20.16 -12.83
CA ALA A 133 -8.64 -19.07 -13.22
C ALA A 133 -9.05 -18.15 -12.05
N LYS A 134 -9.02 -18.60 -10.79
CA LYS A 134 -9.49 -17.81 -9.64
C LYS A 134 -8.37 -17.00 -8.99
N CYS A 135 -8.51 -15.67 -8.96
CA CYS A 135 -7.57 -14.81 -8.25
C CYS A 135 -7.68 -14.98 -6.73
N ARG A 136 -6.56 -15.17 -6.02
CA ARG A 136 -6.52 -15.31 -4.56
C ARG A 136 -6.91 -14.04 -3.79
N HIS A 137 -6.84 -12.87 -4.43
CA HIS A 137 -7.09 -11.58 -3.78
C HIS A 137 -8.54 -11.10 -3.95
N CYS A 138 -9.08 -11.12 -5.17
CA CYS A 138 -10.45 -10.69 -5.44
C CYS A 138 -11.45 -11.85 -5.59
N GLN A 139 -10.98 -13.10 -5.67
CA GLN A 139 -11.82 -14.31 -5.81
C GLN A 139 -12.65 -14.40 -7.10
N SER A 140 -12.46 -13.48 -8.04
CA SER A 140 -13.08 -13.53 -9.36
C SER A 140 -12.34 -14.49 -10.30
N ARG A 141 -13.05 -15.00 -11.31
CA ARG A 141 -12.52 -15.91 -12.34
C ARG A 141 -12.10 -15.15 -13.59
N TYR A 142 -10.93 -15.50 -14.14
CA TYR A 142 -10.35 -14.88 -15.34
C TYR A 142 -9.88 -15.94 -16.34
N CYS A 143 -9.87 -15.59 -17.63
CA CYS A 143 -9.23 -16.43 -18.65
C CYS A 143 -7.70 -16.40 -18.50
N LEU A 144 -7.00 -17.33 -19.16
CA LEU A 144 -5.54 -17.47 -19.07
C LEU A 144 -4.76 -16.20 -19.46
N LYS A 145 -5.36 -15.31 -20.26
CA LYS A 145 -4.75 -14.03 -20.66
C LYS A 145 -4.85 -12.94 -19.58
N HIS A 146 -5.86 -13.02 -18.69
CA HIS A 146 -6.15 -11.99 -17.68
C HIS A 146 -5.98 -12.48 -16.23
N VAL A 147 -5.50 -13.71 -16.06
CA VAL A 147 -5.30 -14.35 -14.75
C VAL A 147 -4.23 -13.67 -13.90
N GLN A 148 -3.26 -13.01 -14.51
CA GLN A 148 -2.21 -12.30 -13.78
C GLN A 148 -2.80 -11.15 -12.95
N ALA A 149 -2.38 -11.05 -11.69
CA ALA A 149 -2.88 -10.05 -10.74
C ALA A 149 -2.73 -8.61 -11.26
N GLU A 150 -1.71 -8.34 -12.06
CA GLU A 150 -1.45 -7.04 -12.68
C GLU A 150 -2.54 -6.64 -13.69
N CYS A 151 -3.05 -7.60 -14.48
CA CYS A 151 -4.02 -7.32 -15.53
C CYS A 151 -5.38 -6.86 -14.99
N HIS A 152 -5.78 -7.32 -13.80
CA HIS A 152 -7.08 -7.03 -13.19
C HIS A 152 -6.98 -6.23 -11.89
N GLY A 153 -5.84 -5.55 -11.65
CA GLY A 153 -5.68 -4.59 -10.55
C GLY A 153 -5.41 -5.19 -9.17
N CYS A 154 -5.20 -6.50 -9.06
CA CYS A 154 -4.78 -7.15 -7.82
C CYS A 154 -3.23 -7.17 -7.62
N GLY A 155 -2.47 -6.57 -8.53
CA GLY A 155 -0.99 -6.59 -8.52
C GLY A 155 -0.38 -6.05 -7.23
N ASP A 156 -0.92 -4.95 -6.69
CA ASP A 156 -0.45 -4.37 -5.42
C ASP A 156 -0.66 -5.32 -4.23
N ALA A 157 -1.82 -6.00 -4.20
CA ALA A 157 -2.14 -6.96 -3.15
C ALA A 157 -1.24 -8.20 -3.24
N ALA A 158 -0.98 -8.69 -4.46
CA ALA A 158 -0.05 -9.79 -4.72
C ALA A 158 1.37 -9.42 -4.30
N SER A 159 1.87 -8.25 -4.72
CA SER A 159 3.21 -7.76 -4.39
C SER A 159 3.41 -7.62 -2.88
N ARG A 160 2.43 -7.08 -2.16
CA ARG A 160 2.49 -6.95 -0.70
C ARG A 160 2.50 -8.30 0.00
N ASP A 161 1.68 -9.24 -0.45
CA ASP A 161 1.63 -10.59 0.11
C ASP A 161 2.96 -11.33 -0.10
N GLU A 162 3.55 -11.25 -1.29
CA GLU A 162 4.85 -11.85 -1.59
C GLU A 162 5.98 -11.21 -0.77
N LYS A 163 6.00 -9.87 -0.67
CA LYS A 163 6.96 -9.16 0.20
C LYS A 163 6.80 -9.58 1.65
N ASN A 164 5.57 -9.74 2.14
CA ASN A 164 5.34 -10.19 3.51
C ASN A 164 5.80 -11.63 3.72
N LYS A 165 5.47 -12.55 2.80
CA LYS A 165 5.95 -13.93 2.84
C LYS A 165 7.47 -14.02 2.81
N PHE A 166 8.12 -13.20 1.98
CA PHE A 166 9.58 -13.14 1.95
C PHE A 166 10.14 -12.65 3.28
N ARG A 167 9.58 -11.58 3.87
CA ARG A 167 9.99 -11.08 5.19
C ARG A 167 9.78 -12.14 6.27
N GLU A 168 8.64 -12.82 6.28
CA GLU A 168 8.37 -13.90 7.22
C GLU A 168 9.31 -15.09 7.03
N HIS A 169 9.63 -15.44 5.78
CA HIS A 169 10.58 -16.50 5.46
C HIS A 169 11.99 -16.13 5.91
N CYS A 170 12.44 -14.91 5.62
CA CYS A 170 13.70 -14.39 6.11
C CYS A 170 13.73 -14.34 7.64
N ASP A 171 12.68 -13.83 8.29
CA ASP A 171 12.59 -13.77 9.75
C ASP A 171 12.65 -15.18 10.37
N LYS A 172 11.96 -16.16 9.79
CA LYS A 172 12.02 -17.56 10.21
C LYS A 172 13.40 -18.17 9.97
N GLN A 173 13.98 -18.01 8.78
CA GLN A 173 15.26 -18.61 8.40
C GLN A 173 16.48 -17.98 9.12
N LEU A 174 16.50 -16.66 9.28
CA LEU A 174 17.54 -15.95 10.04
C LEU A 174 17.41 -16.18 11.55
N ASN A 175 16.19 -16.25 12.12
CA ASN A 175 16.03 -16.60 13.53
C ASN A 175 16.31 -18.08 13.84
N SER A 176 16.25 -18.96 12.83
CA SER A 176 16.57 -20.40 13.00
C SER A 176 18.07 -20.64 13.26
N ARG A 177 18.94 -19.75 12.79
CA ARG A 177 20.40 -19.91 12.83
C ARG A 177 21.10 -18.92 13.74
N GLY A 178 20.48 -18.53 14.86
CA GLY A 178 21.17 -17.97 16.02
C GLY A 178 22.20 -16.87 15.77
N ASN A 179 22.13 -16.12 14.66
CA ASN A 179 23.18 -15.19 14.30
C ASN A 179 22.58 -13.94 13.68
N GLY A 180 22.57 -12.89 14.49
CA GLY A 180 22.64 -11.50 14.06
C GLY A 180 21.36 -10.92 13.43
N LEU A 181 20.71 -10.06 14.21
CA LEU A 181 19.71 -9.07 13.76
C LEU A 181 18.30 -9.59 13.41
N ALA A 182 17.57 -10.13 14.40
CA ALA A 182 16.15 -9.80 14.66
C ALA A 182 15.52 -10.71 15.72
N SER A 183 16.09 -10.82 16.93
CA SER A 183 15.39 -11.48 18.03
C SER A 183 14.32 -10.55 18.61
N LYS A 184 13.15 -10.53 17.96
CA LYS A 184 12.01 -9.69 18.38
C LYS A 184 11.34 -10.17 19.68
N GLY A 185 11.80 -11.28 20.28
CA GLY A 185 11.13 -11.93 21.41
C GLY A 185 11.92 -12.12 22.71
N VAL A 186 13.26 -12.12 22.74
CA VAL A 186 13.98 -12.56 23.96
C VAL A 186 15.15 -11.66 24.38
N ALA A 187 15.78 -10.92 23.46
CA ALA A 187 16.90 -10.01 23.79
C ALA A 187 16.46 -8.56 24.07
N LYS A 188 15.21 -8.21 23.80
CA LYS A 188 14.64 -6.87 24.03
C LYS A 188 14.75 -6.39 25.49
N PRO A 189 14.38 -7.16 26.53
CA PRO A 189 14.37 -6.61 27.89
C PRO A 189 15.77 -6.23 28.36
N VAL A 190 16.79 -7.05 28.07
CA VAL A 190 18.19 -6.76 28.48
C VAL A 190 18.78 -5.60 27.67
N ALA A 191 18.49 -5.53 26.37
CA ALA A 191 18.93 -4.42 25.52
C ALA A 191 18.26 -3.09 25.91
N GLU A 192 16.96 -3.12 26.22
CA GLU A 192 16.18 -1.98 26.70
C GLU A 192 16.66 -1.53 28.09
N GLN A 193 16.97 -2.47 28.99
CA GLN A 193 17.57 -2.17 30.30
C GLN A 193 18.94 -1.48 30.15
N LYS A 194 19.86 -2.03 29.34
CA LYS A 194 21.18 -1.42 29.07
C LYS A 194 21.07 -0.07 28.40
N LEU A 195 20.09 0.12 27.51
CA LEU A 195 19.83 1.42 26.89
C LEU A 195 19.33 2.44 27.92
N HIS A 196 18.39 2.03 28.78
CA HIS A 196 17.85 2.88 29.82
C HIS A 196 18.91 3.28 30.85
N GLU A 197 19.81 2.35 31.18
CA GLU A 197 20.99 2.59 32.02
C GLU A 197 21.93 3.63 31.39
N LYS A 198 22.32 3.44 30.12
CA LYS A 198 23.13 4.43 29.38
C LYS A 198 22.45 5.80 29.26
N LEU A 199 21.13 5.84 29.12
CA LEU A 199 20.37 7.10 29.09
C LEU A 199 20.39 7.80 30.46
N LYS A 200 20.34 7.05 31.57
CA LYS A 200 20.50 7.59 32.92
C LYS A 200 21.91 8.15 33.12
N ASP A 201 22.93 7.41 32.73
CA ASP A 201 24.33 7.84 32.85
C ASP A 201 24.61 9.09 32.02
N GLN A 202 24.11 9.15 30.79
CA GLN A 202 24.23 10.35 29.96
C GLN A 202 23.48 11.56 30.55
N LYS A 203 22.32 11.34 31.19
CA LYS A 203 21.58 12.40 31.88
C LYS A 203 22.34 12.87 33.12
N ALA A 204 22.88 11.96 33.92
CA ALA A 204 23.70 12.27 35.09
C ALA A 204 24.98 13.03 34.71
N ALA A 205 25.66 12.63 33.64
CA ALA A 205 26.83 13.33 33.13
C ALA A 205 26.54 14.76 32.64
N ARG A 206 25.31 15.01 32.14
CA ARG A 206 24.86 16.36 31.73
C ARG A 206 24.50 17.25 32.93
N THR A 207 24.00 16.69 34.03
CA THR A 207 23.64 17.44 35.24
C THR A 207 24.82 17.65 36.18
N ALA A 208 25.73 16.68 36.30
CA ALA A 208 26.95 16.78 37.12
C ALA A 208 27.96 17.81 36.59
N LYS A 209 27.96 18.09 35.28
CA LYS A 209 28.79 19.16 34.69
C LYS A 209 28.24 20.57 34.93
N LYS A 210 27.13 20.73 35.66
CA LYS A 210 26.59 22.04 36.05
C LYS A 210 26.64 22.25 37.57
N LYS A 211 27.82 22.67 38.07
CA LYS A 211 28.03 23.80 39.01
C LYS A 211 29.51 23.87 39.48
N PRO A 212 30.07 25.04 39.88
CA PRO A 212 29.62 26.42 39.65
C PRO A 212 30.74 27.36 39.10
N LYS A 213 30.34 28.50 38.50
CA LYS A 213 30.96 29.81 38.75
C LYS A 213 29.83 30.77 39.09
#